data_AF-A0A8S9WDR9-F1
#
_entry.id   AF-A0A8S9WDR9-F1
#
_cell.length_a   1.000
_cell.length_b   1.000
_cell.length_c   1.000
_cell.angle_alpha   90.00
_cell.angle_beta   90.00
_cell.angle_gamma   90.00
#
_symmetry.space_group_name_H-M   'P 1'
#
loop_
_entity.id
_entity.type
_entity.pdbx_description
1 polymer ?
#
loop_
_entity_poly.entity_id
_entity_poly.type
_entity_poly.pdbx_seq_one_letter_code
_entity_poly.pdbx_strand_id
1 'polypeptide(L)'
;MLVVLSLAVLGVGIGAAAVQEVLKLDEKKSYVRNLDTGIEQNYTDILDSEQLEGNMLEFHIYVSKTGNPILDDYVLELRTNLDSPEWKFGDDLSHSANWIVWKGTEAHEHVVPKVILSGEVPKPIKKVKEPGFEGYDLYGIGEKDVYVELTVGTTRDAATLDTIIQRLEPTMTFFSTNEAIRATKREMDANLEAAKAKIGDYSLEEDIKELYEAGHPGWASKLSEHYNELSVGAEPKPVGLYAIIALMLGLILGAGIVYVYVSRGGGKGMDLSEISSELDDTSGRIADKSSAINTLSTRFARSADEEQRNTARELLKIRASLNELANEIRTIADRIRGSR
;
A
#
# COMPACT_ATOMS: atom_id res chain seq x y z
N MET A 1 -14.33 -65.47 -20.22
CA MET A 1 -12.90 -65.15 -20.35
C MET A 1 -12.81 -63.64 -20.48
N LEU A 2 -12.54 -62.97 -19.36
CA LEU A 2 -12.71 -61.52 -19.19
C LEU A 2 -11.34 -60.86 -19.39
N VAL A 3 -11.19 -60.09 -20.45
CA VAL A 3 -9.97 -59.33 -20.74
C VAL A 3 -10.01 -58.08 -19.87
N VAL A 4 -9.21 -58.07 -18.80
CA VAL A 4 -9.01 -56.89 -17.95
C VAL A 4 -7.93 -56.03 -18.59
N LEU A 5 -8.36 -54.87 -19.08
CA LEU A 5 -7.55 -53.78 -19.61
C LEU A 5 -6.90 -53.04 -18.43
N SER A 6 -5.62 -53.30 -18.15
CA SER A 6 -4.83 -52.53 -17.18
C SER A 6 -4.34 -51.23 -17.83
N LEU A 7 -5.13 -50.17 -17.67
CA LEU A 7 -4.77 -48.80 -18.02
C LEU A 7 -3.74 -48.29 -16.99
N ALA A 8 -2.45 -48.39 -17.30
CA ALA A 8 -1.41 -47.70 -16.54
C ALA A 8 -1.43 -46.22 -16.92
N VAL A 9 -2.10 -45.40 -16.10
CA VAL A 9 -1.99 -43.95 -16.15
C VAL A 9 -0.56 -43.59 -15.72
N LEU A 10 0.29 -43.31 -16.71
CA LEU A 10 1.51 -42.53 -16.53
C LEU A 10 1.10 -41.14 -16.08
N GLY A 11 0.96 -40.97 -14.77
CA GLY A 11 0.92 -39.65 -14.15
C GLY A 11 2.28 -39.00 -14.36
N VAL A 12 2.42 -38.24 -15.45
CA VAL A 12 3.49 -37.26 -15.62
C VAL A 12 3.24 -36.20 -14.55
N GLY A 13 3.77 -36.45 -13.36
CA GLY A 13 4.03 -35.40 -12.39
C GLY A 13 5.02 -34.45 -13.05
N ILE A 14 4.52 -33.35 -13.59
CA ILE A 14 5.35 -32.18 -13.88
C ILE A 14 5.74 -31.64 -12.50
N GLY A 15 6.72 -32.29 -11.88
CA GLY A 15 7.42 -31.71 -10.76
C GLY A 15 8.11 -30.46 -11.30
N ALA A 16 7.75 -29.30 -10.77
CA ALA A 16 8.63 -28.15 -10.84
C ALA A 16 9.99 -28.66 -10.34
N ALA A 17 11.00 -28.70 -11.22
CA ALA A 17 12.35 -29.00 -10.80
C ALA A 17 12.68 -27.99 -9.70
N ALA A 18 12.81 -28.46 -8.46
CA ALA A 18 13.21 -27.60 -7.36
C ALA A 18 14.53 -26.95 -7.78
N VAL A 19 14.50 -25.63 -7.95
CA VAL A 19 15.72 -24.85 -8.16
C VAL A 19 16.65 -25.22 -7.02
N GLN A 20 17.80 -25.80 -7.36
CA GLN A 20 18.73 -26.28 -6.36
C GLN A 20 19.36 -25.07 -5.66
N GLU A 21 18.88 -24.77 -4.45
CA GLU A 21 19.36 -23.64 -3.64
C GLU A 21 20.85 -23.79 -3.36
N VAL A 22 21.68 -22.81 -3.71
CA VAL A 22 23.13 -22.83 -3.48
C VAL A 22 23.53 -22.06 -2.22
N LEU A 23 22.74 -21.03 -1.88
CA LEU A 23 22.89 -20.22 -0.67
C LEU A 23 21.62 -20.26 0.16
N LYS A 24 21.75 -20.07 1.47
CA LYS A 24 20.64 -19.97 2.41
C LYS A 24 20.88 -18.89 3.45
N LEU A 25 19.85 -18.08 3.68
CA LEU A 25 19.85 -17.06 4.73
C LEU A 25 19.74 -17.73 6.12
N ASP A 26 20.60 -17.33 7.05
CA ASP A 26 20.57 -17.80 8.45
C ASP A 26 19.68 -16.85 9.26
N GLU A 27 18.37 -17.09 9.24
CA GLU A 27 17.35 -16.24 9.90
C GLU A 27 17.59 -16.11 11.41
N LYS A 28 18.16 -17.14 12.04
CA LYS A 28 18.40 -17.18 13.48
C LYS A 28 19.57 -16.29 13.92
N LYS A 29 20.51 -16.05 13.02
CA LYS A 29 21.66 -15.16 13.27
C LYS A 29 21.45 -13.78 12.69
N SER A 30 20.57 -13.64 11.71
CA SER A 30 20.32 -12.36 11.05
C SER A 30 19.40 -11.50 11.92
N TYR A 31 19.72 -10.21 12.01
CA TYR A 31 18.99 -9.26 12.84
C TYR A 31 19.05 -7.86 12.23
N VAL A 32 18.13 -7.01 12.67
CA VAL A 32 18.05 -5.61 12.27
C VAL A 32 18.16 -4.76 13.52
N ARG A 33 19.03 -3.75 13.47
CA ARG A 33 19.21 -2.79 14.53
C ARG A 33 18.68 -1.44 14.06
N ASN A 34 17.73 -0.88 14.80
CA ASN A 34 17.33 0.49 14.60
C ASN A 34 18.37 1.39 15.30
N LEU A 35 19.07 2.22 14.54
CA LEU A 35 20.18 3.03 15.06
C LEU A 35 19.70 4.23 15.88
N ASP A 36 18.48 4.71 15.66
CA ASP A 36 17.90 5.83 16.41
C ASP A 36 17.46 5.43 17.82
N THR A 37 16.85 4.24 17.94
CA THR A 37 16.32 3.71 19.21
C THR A 37 17.28 2.76 19.91
N GLY A 38 18.25 2.22 19.18
CA GLY A 38 19.17 1.18 19.66
C GLY A 38 18.53 -0.21 19.80
N ILE A 39 17.25 -0.37 19.44
CA ILE A 39 16.52 -1.64 19.56
C ILE A 39 17.00 -2.61 18.47
N GLU A 40 17.24 -3.85 18.89
CA GLU A 40 17.57 -4.96 18.01
C GLU A 40 16.35 -5.88 17.87
N GLN A 41 16.04 -6.26 16.63
CA GLN A 41 14.95 -7.15 16.28
C GLN A 41 15.50 -8.30 15.45
N ASN A 42 15.01 -9.52 15.67
CA ASN A 42 15.44 -10.64 14.83
C ASN A 42 14.88 -10.48 13.42
N TYR A 43 15.50 -11.20 12.47
CA TYR A 43 15.03 -11.24 11.09
C TYR A 43 13.53 -11.54 10.96
N THR A 44 13.02 -12.52 11.72
CA THR A 44 11.61 -12.90 11.64
C THR A 44 10.65 -11.86 12.19
N ASP A 45 11.13 -11.00 13.11
CA ASP A 45 10.31 -9.99 13.76
C ASP A 45 10.19 -8.73 12.89
N ILE A 46 11.14 -8.50 11.98
CA ILE A 46 11.09 -7.37 11.04
C ILE A 46 10.18 -7.66 9.85
N LEU A 47 10.02 -8.93 9.46
CA LEU A 47 9.16 -9.32 8.34
C LEU A 47 7.73 -8.84 8.57
N ASP A 48 7.17 -8.18 7.55
CA ASP A 48 5.82 -7.61 7.56
C ASP A 48 5.56 -6.60 8.70
N SER A 49 6.62 -6.12 9.37
CA SER A 49 6.51 -5.11 10.42
C SER A 49 6.38 -3.70 9.84
N GLU A 50 5.84 -2.77 10.62
CA GLU A 50 5.79 -1.36 10.25
C GLU A 50 6.98 -0.58 10.86
N GLN A 51 7.73 0.12 10.02
CA GLN A 51 8.87 0.97 10.39
C GLN A 51 8.57 2.43 10.07
N LEU A 52 8.99 3.34 10.96
CA LEU A 52 8.76 4.78 10.76
C LEU A 52 9.72 5.36 9.73
N GLU A 53 9.19 6.19 8.82
CA GLU A 53 9.96 6.95 7.85
C GLU A 53 11.08 7.76 8.52
N GLY A 54 12.24 7.82 7.87
CA GLY A 54 13.42 8.54 8.35
C GLY A 54 14.24 7.83 9.43
N ASN A 55 13.74 6.74 10.02
CA ASN A 55 14.58 5.92 10.91
C ASN A 55 15.73 5.27 10.14
N MET A 56 16.92 5.26 10.72
CA MET A 56 18.09 4.58 10.21
C MET A 56 18.12 3.13 10.70
N LEU A 57 18.10 2.18 9.77
CA LEU A 57 18.15 0.75 10.06
C LEU A 57 19.49 0.16 9.61
N GLU A 58 20.08 -0.70 10.43
CA GLU A 58 21.27 -1.48 10.11
C GLU A 58 20.92 -2.98 10.11
N PHE A 59 20.94 -3.59 8.94
CA PHE A 59 20.67 -4.99 8.71
C PHE A 59 21.97 -5.79 8.79
N HIS A 60 21.97 -6.85 9.56
CA HIS A 60 23.07 -7.78 9.67
C HIS A 60 22.63 -9.14 9.15
N ILE A 61 23.02 -9.46 7.92
CA ILE A 61 22.53 -10.62 7.17
C ILE A 61 23.63 -11.67 7.07
N TYR A 62 23.33 -12.87 7.54
CA TYR A 62 24.23 -14.02 7.49
C TYR A 62 23.74 -15.01 6.44
N VAL A 63 24.65 -15.43 5.57
CA VAL A 63 24.36 -16.35 4.47
C VAL A 63 25.30 -17.56 4.57
N SER A 64 24.76 -18.74 4.29
CA SER A 64 25.49 -20.00 4.34
C SER A 64 25.35 -20.76 3.03
N LYS A 65 26.37 -21.55 2.67
CA LYS A 65 26.29 -22.47 1.52
C LYS A 65 25.47 -23.69 1.90
N THR A 66 24.63 -24.16 0.99
CA THR A 66 23.80 -25.36 1.21
C THR A 66 24.56 -26.67 0.99
N GLY A 67 25.74 -26.60 0.37
CA GLY A 67 26.53 -27.76 -0.05
C GLY A 67 26.28 -28.18 -1.50
N ASN A 68 25.35 -27.53 -2.21
CA ASN A 68 25.14 -27.74 -3.64
C ASN A 68 26.28 -27.10 -4.47
N PRO A 69 26.58 -27.63 -5.67
CA PRO A 69 27.60 -27.05 -6.54
C PRO A 69 27.28 -25.60 -6.91
N ILE A 70 28.28 -24.73 -6.80
CA ILE A 70 28.22 -23.33 -7.22
C ILE A 70 29.07 -23.23 -8.48
N LEU A 71 28.51 -22.71 -9.57
CA LEU A 71 29.26 -22.51 -10.81
C LEU A 71 30.05 -21.20 -10.75
N ASP A 72 31.21 -21.17 -11.42
CA ASP A 72 32.16 -20.05 -11.38
C ASP A 72 31.56 -18.71 -11.85
N ASP A 73 30.54 -18.77 -12.70
CA ASP A 73 29.84 -17.61 -13.26
C ASP A 73 28.72 -17.07 -12.34
N TYR A 74 28.46 -17.72 -11.21
CA TYR A 74 27.47 -17.27 -10.25
C TYR A 74 27.96 -16.02 -9.50
N VAL A 75 27.01 -15.14 -9.22
CA VAL A 75 27.22 -13.94 -8.43
C VAL A 75 26.08 -13.75 -7.45
N LEU A 76 26.31 -12.95 -6.41
CA LEU A 76 25.29 -12.53 -5.45
C LEU A 76 24.95 -11.06 -5.69
N GLU A 77 23.71 -10.77 -6.07
CA GLU A 77 23.18 -9.41 -6.10
C GLU A 77 22.55 -9.07 -4.74
N LEU A 78 22.94 -7.92 -4.21
CA LEU A 78 22.35 -7.27 -3.05
C LEU A 78 21.47 -6.11 -3.55
N ARG A 79 20.22 -6.03 -3.12
CA ARG A 79 19.28 -5.01 -3.60
C ARG A 79 18.39 -4.48 -2.49
N THR A 80 18.12 -3.18 -2.51
CA THR A 80 17.19 -2.53 -1.58
C THR A 80 16.53 -1.30 -2.20
N ASN A 81 15.44 -0.84 -1.59
CA ASN A 81 14.80 0.44 -1.86
C ASN A 81 14.77 1.38 -0.64
N LEU A 82 15.65 1.15 0.35
CA LEU A 82 15.96 2.14 1.38
C LEU A 82 16.51 3.42 0.77
N ASP A 83 16.28 4.53 1.45
CA ASP A 83 16.89 5.81 1.09
C ASP A 83 18.34 5.83 1.60
N SER A 84 19.26 6.34 0.78
CA SER A 84 20.70 6.44 1.08
C SER A 84 21.33 5.13 1.58
N PRO A 85 21.21 4.01 0.83
CA PRO A 85 21.71 2.72 1.29
C PRO A 85 23.24 2.69 1.29
N GLU A 86 23.84 2.09 2.32
CA GLU A 86 25.26 1.74 2.38
C GLU A 86 25.39 0.23 2.67
N TRP A 87 25.97 -0.48 1.72
CA TRP A 87 26.30 -1.89 1.84
C TRP A 87 27.74 -2.07 2.26
N LYS A 88 27.99 -3.05 3.13
CA LYS A 88 29.29 -3.60 3.45
C LYS A 88 29.30 -5.10 3.19
N PHE A 89 30.28 -5.54 2.40
CA PHE A 89 30.50 -6.96 2.10
C PHE A 89 31.98 -7.29 2.22
N GLY A 90 32.35 -7.99 3.30
CA GLY A 90 33.77 -8.15 3.65
C GLY A 90 34.39 -6.80 4.01
N ASP A 91 35.43 -6.39 3.28
CA ASP A 91 36.13 -5.11 3.44
C ASP A 91 35.63 -4.02 2.48
N ASP A 92 34.75 -4.36 1.54
CA ASP A 92 34.24 -3.46 0.51
C ASP A 92 32.97 -2.73 0.96
N LEU A 93 32.79 -1.51 0.44
CA LEU A 93 31.63 -0.65 0.68
C LEU A 93 30.99 -0.19 -0.64
N SER A 94 29.67 -0.06 -0.66
CA SER A 94 28.90 0.46 -1.81
C SER A 94 27.73 1.30 -1.34
N HIS A 95 27.41 2.39 -2.05
CA HIS A 95 26.29 3.28 -1.72
C HIS A 95 25.11 3.16 -2.70
N SER A 96 25.09 2.08 -3.47
CA SER A 96 24.10 1.87 -4.54
C SER A 96 22.90 1.08 -4.04
N ALA A 97 21.72 1.33 -4.62
CA ALA A 97 20.51 0.53 -4.36
C ALA A 97 20.66 -0.94 -4.76
N ASN A 98 21.58 -1.23 -5.69
CA ASN A 98 21.95 -2.58 -6.11
C ASN A 98 23.47 -2.74 -6.18
N TRP A 99 23.97 -3.91 -5.81
CA TRP A 99 25.40 -4.24 -5.86
C TRP A 99 25.64 -5.72 -6.11
N ILE A 100 26.50 -6.04 -7.09
CA ILE A 100 26.94 -7.41 -7.38
C ILE A 100 28.23 -7.71 -6.61
N VAL A 101 28.20 -8.77 -5.83
CA VAL A 101 29.30 -9.26 -4.99
C VAL A 101 29.50 -10.77 -5.18
N TRP A 102 30.52 -11.32 -4.50
CA TRP A 102 30.78 -12.77 -4.43
C TRP A 102 30.90 -13.43 -5.82
N LYS A 103 31.79 -12.89 -6.64
CA LYS A 103 32.01 -13.29 -8.04
C LYS A 103 33.27 -14.15 -8.19
N GLY A 104 33.15 -15.22 -8.98
CA GLY A 104 34.27 -16.03 -9.42
C GLY A 104 34.70 -17.10 -8.43
N THR A 105 35.46 -18.08 -8.95
CA THR A 105 35.86 -19.31 -8.26
C THR A 105 36.52 -19.05 -6.90
N GLU A 106 37.45 -18.10 -6.81
CA GLU A 106 38.17 -17.80 -5.56
C GLU A 106 37.20 -17.35 -4.45
N ALA A 107 36.26 -16.45 -4.77
CA ALA A 107 35.23 -16.03 -3.81
C ALA A 107 34.32 -17.21 -3.43
N HIS A 108 34.02 -18.09 -4.37
CA HIS A 108 33.17 -19.27 -4.17
C HIS A 108 33.83 -20.38 -3.37
N GLU A 109 35.15 -20.37 -3.19
CA GLU A 109 35.84 -21.31 -2.30
C GLU A 109 35.72 -20.89 -0.83
N HIS A 110 35.70 -19.59 -0.55
CA HIS A 110 35.61 -19.04 0.81
C HIS A 110 34.18 -19.00 1.37
N VAL A 111 34.05 -18.83 2.69
CA VAL A 111 32.75 -18.60 3.33
C VAL A 111 32.20 -17.26 2.85
N VAL A 112 30.89 -17.19 2.60
CA VAL A 112 30.22 -15.94 2.23
C VAL A 112 30.40 -14.94 3.38
N PRO A 113 31.01 -13.77 3.13
CA PRO A 113 31.11 -12.72 4.13
C PRO A 113 29.73 -12.31 4.68
N LYS A 114 29.71 -11.83 5.92
CA LYS A 114 28.53 -11.16 6.49
C LYS A 114 28.18 -9.95 5.63
N VAL A 115 26.90 -9.81 5.28
CA VAL A 115 26.38 -8.63 4.60
C VAL A 115 25.85 -7.67 5.65
N ILE A 116 26.26 -6.41 5.57
CA ILE A 116 25.69 -5.33 6.37
C ILE A 116 25.08 -4.32 5.43
N LEU A 117 23.86 -3.87 5.69
CA LEU A 117 23.20 -2.78 4.99
C LEU A 117 22.79 -1.75 6.02
N SER A 118 23.13 -0.49 5.83
CA SER A 118 22.52 0.61 6.55
C SER A 118 21.73 1.49 5.58
N GLY A 119 20.64 2.10 6.04
CA GLY A 119 19.83 2.98 5.21
C GLY A 119 18.63 3.56 5.95
N GLU A 120 18.10 4.65 5.42
CA GLU A 120 16.94 5.33 5.96
C GLU A 120 15.64 4.69 5.43
N VAL A 121 14.67 4.50 6.33
CA VAL A 121 13.33 4.05 5.94
C VAL A 121 12.71 5.13 5.03
N PRO A 122 12.34 4.80 3.79
CA PRO A 122 11.90 5.80 2.82
C PRO A 122 10.54 6.35 3.20
N LYS A 123 10.13 7.47 2.60
CA LYS A 123 8.77 8.01 2.80
C LYS A 123 7.69 7.01 2.34
N PRO A 124 6.54 6.92 3.04
CA PRO A 124 5.43 6.04 2.73
C PRO A 124 4.57 6.64 1.60
N ILE A 125 5.20 6.83 0.45
CA ILE A 125 4.59 7.34 -0.78
C ILE A 125 4.60 6.20 -1.80
N LYS A 126 3.43 5.85 -2.30
CA LYS A 126 3.27 4.78 -3.30
C LYS A 126 2.50 5.26 -4.51
N LYS A 127 2.72 4.59 -5.64
CA LYS A 127 1.91 4.81 -6.84
C LYS A 127 0.51 4.29 -6.61
N VAL A 128 -0.48 5.03 -7.08
CA VAL A 128 -1.89 4.69 -6.96
C VAL A 128 -2.50 4.59 -8.34
N LYS A 129 -3.45 3.66 -8.49
CA LYS A 129 -4.23 3.49 -9.72
C LYS A 129 -5.62 4.06 -9.47
N GLU A 130 -6.06 4.97 -10.33
CA GLU A 130 -7.39 5.58 -10.25
C GLU A 130 -8.17 5.28 -11.55
N PRO A 131 -9.39 4.73 -11.45
CA PRO A 131 -10.25 4.53 -12.61
C PRO A 131 -10.51 5.82 -13.40
N GLY A 132 -10.30 5.79 -14.72
CA GLY A 132 -10.42 6.94 -15.61
C GLY A 132 -9.16 7.82 -15.71
N PHE A 133 -8.13 7.55 -14.90
CA PHE A 133 -6.84 8.24 -14.91
C PHE A 133 -5.67 7.28 -15.14
N GLU A 134 -5.92 6.14 -15.78
CA GLU A 134 -4.91 5.08 -15.98
C GLU A 134 -3.69 5.55 -16.80
N GLY A 135 -3.82 6.67 -17.52
CA GLY A 135 -2.73 7.33 -18.24
C GLY A 135 -1.79 8.19 -17.39
N TYR A 136 -2.08 8.40 -16.11
CA TYR A 136 -1.34 9.30 -15.22
C TYR A 136 -0.59 8.55 -14.11
N ASP A 137 0.62 9.02 -13.80
CA ASP A 137 1.37 8.57 -12.63
C ASP A 137 0.87 9.32 -11.38
N LEU A 138 -0.04 8.70 -10.65
CA LEU A 138 -0.60 9.22 -9.40
C LEU A 138 0.16 8.66 -8.20
N TYR A 139 0.31 9.49 -7.16
CA TYR A 139 1.00 9.14 -5.92
C TYR A 139 0.10 9.42 -4.71
N GLY A 140 0.00 8.43 -3.84
CA GLY A 140 -0.75 8.47 -2.59
C GLY A 140 0.18 8.34 -1.40
N ILE A 141 -0.41 8.50 -0.21
CA ILE A 141 0.27 8.32 1.06
C ILE A 141 -0.24 7.01 1.64
N GLY A 142 0.65 6.11 2.03
CA GLY A 142 0.23 4.85 2.62
C GLY A 142 1.41 3.93 2.82
N GLU A 143 1.19 2.86 3.59
CA GLU A 143 2.20 1.83 3.82
C GLU A 143 2.84 1.41 2.50
N LYS A 144 4.17 1.51 2.46
CA LYS A 144 5.01 1.25 1.28
C LYS A 144 5.94 0.10 1.58
N ASP A 145 5.96 -0.89 0.70
CA ASP A 145 6.90 -2.02 0.81
C ASP A 145 8.34 -1.54 0.71
N VAL A 146 9.13 -1.91 1.71
CA VAL A 146 10.57 -1.76 1.77
C VAL A 146 11.17 -3.15 1.76
N TYR A 147 12.13 -3.38 0.87
CA TYR A 147 12.73 -4.69 0.70
C TYR A 147 14.25 -4.64 0.82
N VAL A 148 14.80 -5.76 1.31
CA VAL A 148 16.21 -6.12 1.25
C VAL A 148 16.28 -7.51 0.64
N GLU A 149 16.76 -7.57 -0.60
CA GLU A 149 16.76 -8.77 -1.44
C GLU A 149 18.19 -9.23 -1.71
N LEU A 150 18.41 -10.54 -1.56
CA LEU A 150 19.64 -11.21 -1.96
C LEU A 150 19.31 -12.24 -3.05
N THR A 151 19.93 -12.09 -4.21
CA THR A 151 19.64 -12.94 -5.38
C THR A 151 20.92 -13.53 -5.94
N VAL A 152 20.96 -14.85 -6.09
CA VAL A 152 22.00 -15.53 -6.86
C VAL A 152 21.60 -15.52 -8.33
N GLY A 153 22.52 -15.11 -9.17
CA GLY A 153 22.33 -15.06 -10.61
C GLY A 153 23.63 -15.19 -11.39
N THR A 154 23.56 -14.96 -12.70
CA THR A 154 24.74 -14.73 -13.54
C THR A 154 24.79 -13.29 -14.00
N THR A 155 25.94 -12.82 -14.46
CA THR A 155 26.11 -11.47 -15.01
C THR A 155 27.01 -11.50 -16.25
N ARG A 156 26.70 -10.67 -17.25
CA ARG A 156 27.54 -10.50 -18.45
C ARG A 156 28.43 -9.27 -18.39
N ASP A 157 27.95 -8.20 -17.75
CA ASP A 157 28.60 -6.89 -17.67
C ASP A 157 29.25 -6.62 -16.30
N ALA A 158 29.11 -7.56 -15.36
CA ALA A 158 29.52 -7.45 -13.96
C ALA A 158 28.79 -6.36 -13.15
N ALA A 159 27.80 -5.69 -13.73
CA ALA A 159 27.07 -4.59 -13.10
C ALA A 159 25.58 -4.92 -12.88
N THR A 160 25.01 -5.79 -13.72
CA THR A 160 23.61 -6.19 -13.66
C THR A 160 23.46 -7.72 -13.77
N LEU A 161 22.41 -8.27 -13.16
CA LEU A 161 22.07 -9.68 -13.33
C LEU A 161 21.52 -9.93 -14.75
N ASP A 162 22.07 -10.94 -15.43
CA ASP A 162 21.59 -11.46 -16.71
C ASP A 162 20.51 -12.52 -16.51
N THR A 163 20.73 -13.44 -15.56
CA THR A 163 19.77 -14.49 -15.23
C THR A 163 19.62 -14.64 -13.72
N ILE A 164 18.38 -14.87 -13.28
CA ILE A 164 18.07 -15.18 -11.87
C ILE A 164 18.11 -16.69 -11.71
N ILE A 165 18.92 -17.16 -10.78
CA ILE A 165 19.06 -18.58 -10.45
C ILE A 165 18.30 -18.88 -9.18
N GLN A 166 18.49 -18.09 -8.14
CA GLN A 166 17.85 -18.29 -6.84
C GLN A 166 17.61 -16.94 -6.16
N ARG A 167 16.40 -16.71 -5.65
CA ARG A 167 16.14 -15.67 -4.65
C ARG A 167 16.26 -16.28 -3.26
N LEU A 168 17.01 -15.64 -2.37
CA LEU A 168 17.16 -16.15 -1.01
C LEU A 168 15.86 -15.85 -0.24
N GLU A 169 15.24 -16.90 0.27
CA GLU A 169 14.03 -16.79 1.10
C GLU A 169 14.35 -16.91 2.60
N PRO A 170 13.58 -16.26 3.49
CA PRO A 170 12.49 -15.32 3.16
C PRO A 170 13.06 -14.02 2.62
N THR A 171 12.43 -13.42 1.60
CA THR A 171 12.77 -12.05 1.21
C THR A 171 12.48 -11.09 2.37
N MET A 172 13.43 -10.21 2.72
CA MET A 172 13.22 -9.30 3.84
C MET A 172 12.35 -8.13 3.40
N THR A 173 11.05 -8.20 3.68
CA THR A 173 10.09 -7.16 3.34
C THR A 173 9.40 -6.64 4.59
N PHE A 174 9.25 -5.32 4.68
CA PHE A 174 8.55 -4.63 5.75
C PHE A 174 7.88 -3.36 5.20
N PHE A 175 7.05 -2.69 5.99
CA PHE A 175 6.30 -1.52 5.55
C PHE A 175 6.88 -0.24 6.12
N SER A 176 7.18 0.75 5.28
CA SER A 176 7.38 2.12 5.73
C SER A 176 6.03 2.77 6.05
N THR A 177 5.95 3.50 7.16
CA THR A 177 4.79 4.27 7.61
C THR A 177 5.23 5.55 8.35
N ASN A 178 4.28 6.33 8.87
CA ASN A 178 4.55 7.43 9.79
C ASN A 178 3.46 7.55 10.87
N GLU A 179 3.71 8.40 11.87
CA GLU A 179 2.78 8.57 12.99
C GLU A 179 1.39 9.06 12.55
N ALA A 180 1.32 9.89 11.50
CA ALA A 180 0.04 10.34 10.97
C ALA A 180 -0.75 9.19 10.36
N ILE A 181 -0.13 8.37 9.49
CA ILE A 181 -0.76 7.18 8.89
C ILE A 181 -1.25 6.21 9.97
N ARG A 182 -0.41 5.93 10.97
CA ARG A 182 -0.77 5.06 12.10
C ARG A 182 -1.94 5.60 12.91
N ALA A 183 -1.94 6.90 13.22
CA ALA A 183 -3.04 7.54 13.93
C ALA A 183 -4.34 7.45 13.13
N THR A 184 -4.28 7.73 11.82
CA THR A 184 -5.41 7.64 10.90
C THR A 184 -5.96 6.21 10.80
N LYS A 185 -5.10 5.18 10.75
CA LYS A 185 -5.52 3.77 10.78
C LYS A 185 -6.27 3.43 12.06
N ARG A 186 -5.71 3.82 13.21
CA ARG A 186 -6.34 3.57 14.53
C ARG A 186 -7.71 4.25 14.66
N GLU A 187 -7.83 5.49 14.20
CA GLU A 187 -9.10 6.22 14.21
C GLU A 187 -10.12 5.58 13.27
N MET A 188 -9.68 5.20 12.07
CA MET A 188 -10.50 4.48 11.10
C MET A 188 -11.03 3.17 11.69
N ASP A 189 -10.15 2.31 12.18
CA ASP A 189 -10.53 1.02 12.76
C ASP A 189 -11.50 1.20 13.95
N ALA A 190 -11.25 2.18 14.82
CA ALA A 190 -12.14 2.48 15.94
C ALA A 190 -13.55 2.90 15.47
N ASN A 191 -13.63 3.72 14.43
CA ASN A 191 -14.90 4.15 13.85
C ASN A 191 -15.65 2.99 13.17
N LEU A 192 -14.94 2.16 12.40
CA LEU A 192 -15.53 1.00 11.72
C LEU A 192 -16.03 -0.04 12.74
N GLU A 193 -15.26 -0.34 13.79
CA GLU A 193 -15.69 -1.25 14.87
C GLU A 193 -16.89 -0.69 15.65
N ALA A 194 -16.89 0.61 15.95
CA ALA A 194 -18.02 1.24 16.62
C ALA A 194 -19.31 1.21 15.76
N ALA A 195 -19.18 1.37 14.45
CA ALA A 195 -20.30 1.23 13.51
C ALA A 195 -20.79 -0.22 13.42
N LYS A 196 -19.87 -1.16 13.23
CA LYS A 196 -20.14 -2.60 13.16
C LYS A 196 -20.89 -3.11 14.38
N ALA A 197 -20.53 -2.63 15.58
CA ALA A 197 -21.21 -2.98 16.82
C ALA A 197 -22.68 -2.52 16.88
N LYS A 198 -23.07 -1.49 16.12
CA LYS A 198 -24.42 -0.92 16.12
C LYS A 198 -25.31 -1.50 15.03
N ILE A 199 -24.79 -1.58 13.80
CA ILE A 199 -25.59 -1.91 12.62
C ILE A 199 -25.28 -3.28 12.00
N GLY A 200 -24.22 -3.95 12.46
CA GLY A 200 -23.74 -5.23 11.91
C GLY A 200 -22.65 -5.07 10.85
N ASP A 201 -22.23 -6.18 10.25
CA ASP A 201 -21.17 -6.24 9.24
C ASP A 201 -21.72 -5.95 7.84
N TYR A 202 -21.09 -5.04 7.10
CA TYR A 202 -21.46 -4.71 5.73
C TYR A 202 -20.23 -4.69 4.80
N SER A 203 -20.46 -4.59 3.49
CA SER A 203 -19.37 -4.52 2.49
C SER A 203 -18.65 -3.17 2.50
N LEU A 204 -19.21 -2.17 3.16
CA LEU A 204 -18.72 -0.81 3.14
C LEU A 204 -17.46 -0.65 4.00
N GLU A 205 -17.37 -1.39 5.10
CA GLU A 205 -16.17 -1.48 5.93
C GLU A 205 -14.98 -1.97 5.11
N GLU A 206 -15.22 -2.88 4.16
CA GLU A 206 -14.23 -3.39 3.22
C GLU A 206 -13.84 -2.30 2.21
N ASP A 207 -14.81 -1.62 1.59
CA ASP A 207 -14.54 -0.50 0.65
C ASP A 207 -13.71 0.63 1.29
N ILE A 208 -13.98 0.98 2.56
CA ILE A 208 -13.23 2.02 3.29
C ILE A 208 -11.80 1.55 3.58
N LYS A 209 -11.61 0.26 3.92
CA LYS A 209 -10.27 -0.33 4.11
C LYS A 209 -9.50 -0.41 2.81
N GLU A 210 -10.13 -0.83 1.72
CA GLU A 210 -9.53 -0.84 0.38
C GLU A 210 -9.06 0.56 -0.02
N LEU A 211 -9.81 1.62 0.31
CA LEU A 211 -9.40 2.99 0.06
C LEU A 211 -8.16 3.40 0.88
N TYR A 212 -8.09 2.99 2.15
CA TYR A 212 -6.89 3.18 2.97
C TYR A 212 -5.69 2.46 2.33
N GLU A 213 -5.87 1.19 1.98
CA GLU A 213 -4.86 0.34 1.35
C GLU A 213 -4.45 0.84 -0.04
N ALA A 214 -5.33 1.51 -0.77
CA ALA A 214 -5.03 2.13 -2.05
C ALA A 214 -4.10 3.36 -1.91
N GLY A 215 -3.88 3.88 -0.70
CA GLY A 215 -3.01 5.04 -0.46
C GLY A 215 -3.79 6.34 -0.23
N HIS A 216 -5.02 6.24 0.27
CA HIS A 216 -5.88 7.38 0.62
C HIS A 216 -6.32 7.38 2.09
N PRO A 217 -5.40 7.27 3.07
CA PRO A 217 -5.73 7.04 4.47
C PRO A 217 -6.57 8.18 5.06
N GLY A 218 -6.30 9.44 4.72
CA GLY A 218 -7.09 10.57 5.21
C GLY A 218 -8.55 10.56 4.75
N TRP A 219 -8.81 10.04 3.54
CA TRP A 219 -10.16 9.91 3.01
C TRP A 219 -10.89 8.72 3.62
N ALA A 220 -10.20 7.60 3.79
CA ALA A 220 -10.72 6.44 4.49
C ALA A 220 -11.12 6.78 5.93
N SER A 221 -10.29 7.56 6.65
CA SER A 221 -10.62 8.04 8.00
C SER A 221 -11.86 8.94 8.02
N LYS A 222 -11.95 9.98 7.17
CA LYS A 222 -13.17 10.81 7.08
C LYS A 222 -14.42 9.99 6.75
N LEU A 223 -14.31 9.02 5.84
CA LEU A 223 -15.41 8.11 5.50
C LEU A 223 -15.83 7.26 6.70
N SER A 224 -14.86 6.73 7.44
CA SER A 224 -15.15 5.93 8.64
C SER A 224 -15.87 6.75 9.71
N GLU A 225 -15.48 8.01 9.90
CA GLU A 225 -16.13 8.93 10.85
C GLU A 225 -17.61 9.12 10.47
N HIS A 226 -17.87 9.51 9.23
CA HIS A 226 -19.24 9.65 8.75
C HIS A 226 -20.03 8.34 8.78
N TYR A 227 -19.40 7.20 8.50
CA TYR A 227 -20.04 5.89 8.64
C TYR A 227 -20.47 5.63 10.08
N ASN A 228 -19.58 5.88 11.04
CA ASN A 228 -19.87 5.74 12.46
C ASN A 228 -20.96 6.72 12.92
N GLU A 229 -20.94 7.98 12.49
CA GLU A 229 -21.99 8.95 12.80
C GLU A 229 -23.36 8.48 12.30
N LEU A 230 -23.42 8.00 11.05
CA LEU A 230 -24.67 7.53 10.44
C LEU A 230 -25.18 6.23 11.07
N SER A 231 -24.27 5.38 11.57
CA SER A 231 -24.65 4.17 12.29
C SER A 231 -25.43 4.45 13.59
N VAL A 232 -25.27 5.63 14.21
CA VAL A 232 -26.00 6.02 15.43
C VAL A 232 -27.46 6.38 15.15
N GLY A 233 -27.78 6.82 13.92
CA GLY A 233 -29.12 7.26 13.54
C GLY A 233 -30.02 6.17 12.94
N ALA A 234 -29.51 4.94 12.78
CA ALA A 234 -30.10 3.91 11.94
C ALA A 234 -30.57 2.66 12.72
N GLU A 235 -31.60 2.81 13.56
CA GLU A 235 -32.48 1.70 13.95
C GLU A 235 -33.82 1.83 13.21
N PRO A 236 -34.26 0.91 12.31
CA PRO A 236 -33.55 -0.17 11.63
C PRO A 236 -33.63 -0.12 10.06
N LYS A 237 -32.70 -0.84 9.42
CA LYS A 237 -32.59 -1.28 8.00
C LYS A 237 -32.19 -0.32 6.85
N PRO A 238 -31.35 -0.82 5.91
CA PRO A 238 -30.21 -0.10 5.39
C PRO A 238 -30.30 -0.05 3.86
N VAL A 239 -31.05 0.89 3.31
CA VAL A 239 -31.02 1.17 1.85
C VAL A 239 -30.66 2.64 1.62
N GLY A 240 -31.19 3.52 2.46
CA GLY A 240 -30.77 4.92 2.52
C GLY A 240 -29.28 5.06 2.85
N LEU A 241 -28.80 4.31 3.86
CA LEU A 241 -27.40 4.32 4.28
C LEU A 241 -26.45 3.93 3.13
N TYR A 242 -26.77 2.90 2.35
CA TYR A 242 -25.98 2.51 1.17
C TYR A 242 -26.00 3.57 0.08
N ALA A 243 -27.16 4.15 -0.23
CA ALA A 243 -27.25 5.18 -1.26
C ALA A 243 -26.49 6.45 -0.86
N ILE A 244 -26.50 6.78 0.42
CA ILE A 244 -25.78 7.90 1.02
C ILE A 244 -24.28 7.66 0.95
N ILE A 245 -23.82 6.48 1.33
CA ILE A 245 -22.39 6.22 1.47
C ILE A 245 -21.76 5.82 0.15
N ALA A 246 -22.43 5.08 -0.74
CA ALA A 246 -21.98 4.90 -2.12
C ALA A 246 -21.86 6.24 -2.86
N LEU A 247 -22.69 7.22 -2.48
CA LEU A 247 -22.63 8.56 -3.01
C LEU A 247 -21.50 9.38 -2.35
N MET A 248 -21.18 9.20 -1.07
CA MET A 248 -19.97 9.77 -0.45
C MET A 248 -18.68 9.14 -0.98
N LEU A 249 -18.61 7.81 -1.13
CA LEU A 249 -17.50 7.07 -1.74
C LEU A 249 -17.24 7.54 -3.18
N GLY A 250 -18.28 7.63 -4.01
CA GLY A 250 -18.16 8.14 -5.37
C GLY A 250 -17.79 9.63 -5.47
N LEU A 251 -17.89 10.39 -4.38
CA LEU A 251 -17.49 11.80 -4.32
C LEU A 251 -16.12 12.01 -3.68
N ILE A 252 -15.72 11.12 -2.78
CA ILE A 252 -14.43 11.14 -2.09
C ILE A 252 -13.33 10.55 -2.97
N LEU A 253 -13.64 9.52 -3.77
CA LEU A 253 -12.78 9.11 -4.88
C LEU A 253 -12.54 10.28 -5.84
N GLY A 254 -13.57 11.09 -6.15
CA GLY A 254 -13.42 12.31 -6.96
C GLY A 254 -12.62 13.45 -6.28
N ALA A 255 -12.79 13.65 -4.97
CA ALA A 255 -12.22 14.78 -4.22
C ALA A 255 -10.79 14.53 -3.74
N GLY A 256 -10.45 13.27 -3.45
CA GLY A 256 -9.15 12.90 -2.91
C GLY A 256 -7.99 13.02 -3.87
N ILE A 257 -8.31 12.99 -5.16
CA ILE A 257 -7.43 13.20 -6.30
C ILE A 257 -6.71 14.56 -6.22
N VAL A 258 -7.31 15.59 -5.61
CA VAL A 258 -6.79 16.95 -5.72
C VAL A 258 -5.97 17.39 -4.51
N TYR A 259 -6.42 17.04 -3.29
CA TYR A 259 -5.80 17.59 -2.08
C TYR A 259 -4.38 17.08 -1.85
N VAL A 260 -4.11 15.80 -2.13
CA VAL A 260 -2.77 15.20 -1.99
C VAL A 260 -1.82 15.71 -3.08
N TYR A 261 -2.35 15.96 -4.29
CA TYR A 261 -1.57 16.35 -5.46
C TYR A 261 -1.10 17.82 -5.41
N VAL A 262 -1.91 18.71 -4.85
CA VAL A 262 -1.65 20.16 -4.81
C VAL A 262 -0.88 20.59 -3.55
N SER A 263 -1.09 19.92 -2.42
CA SER A 263 -0.54 20.38 -1.13
C SER A 263 0.93 20.01 -0.88
N ARG A 264 1.55 19.11 -1.67
CA ARG A 264 2.93 18.63 -1.41
C ARG A 264 3.93 18.72 -2.58
N GLY A 265 3.66 19.54 -3.60
CA GLY A 265 4.71 20.04 -4.50
C GLY A 265 5.19 19.09 -5.60
N GLY A 266 4.37 18.13 -6.04
CA GLY A 266 4.67 17.24 -7.18
C GLY A 266 4.52 17.89 -8.56
N GLY A 267 4.25 19.21 -8.63
CA GLY A 267 3.87 19.93 -9.85
C GLY A 267 5.02 20.32 -10.79
N LYS A 268 5.98 19.42 -11.08
CA LYS A 268 6.88 19.63 -12.22
C LYS A 268 6.33 18.91 -13.46
N GLY A 269 5.46 19.60 -14.20
CA GLY A 269 5.14 19.25 -15.59
C GLY A 269 3.66 19.04 -15.95
N MET A 270 2.70 19.35 -15.08
CA MET A 270 1.27 19.09 -15.32
C MET A 270 0.46 20.38 -15.54
N ASP A 271 -0.53 20.35 -16.42
CA ASP A 271 -1.37 21.49 -16.77
C ASP A 271 -2.39 21.79 -15.65
N LEU A 272 -2.08 22.80 -14.83
CA LEU A 272 -2.89 23.28 -13.71
C LEU A 272 -4.32 23.71 -14.13
N SER A 273 -4.54 23.99 -15.42
CA SER A 273 -5.86 24.40 -15.92
C SER A 273 -6.82 23.23 -16.10
N GLU A 274 -6.31 22.05 -16.45
CA GLU A 274 -7.09 20.82 -16.63
C GLU A 274 -7.53 20.25 -15.26
N ILE A 275 -6.61 20.26 -14.29
CA ILE A 275 -6.88 19.90 -12.89
C ILE A 275 -7.95 20.81 -12.27
N SER A 276 -7.90 22.12 -12.54
CA SER A 276 -8.93 23.07 -12.08
C SER A 276 -10.30 22.82 -12.72
N SER A 277 -10.33 22.40 -13.99
CA SER A 277 -11.57 22.08 -14.70
C SER A 277 -12.22 20.81 -14.14
N GLU A 278 -11.41 19.81 -13.83
CA GLU A 278 -11.88 18.52 -13.31
C GLU A 278 -12.36 18.63 -11.85
N LEU A 279 -11.75 19.54 -11.09
CA LEU A 279 -12.23 19.99 -9.78
C LEU A 279 -13.59 20.67 -9.81
N ASP A 280 -13.77 21.59 -10.76
CA ASP A 280 -15.04 22.29 -10.97
C ASP A 280 -16.13 21.29 -11.41
N ASP A 281 -15.80 20.32 -12.27
CA ASP A 281 -16.73 19.26 -12.68
C ASP A 281 -17.11 18.33 -11.51
N THR A 282 -16.12 17.93 -10.71
CA THR A 282 -16.35 17.09 -9.51
C THR A 282 -17.23 17.83 -8.49
N SER A 283 -16.96 19.11 -8.24
CA SER A 283 -17.82 19.97 -7.41
C SER A 283 -19.25 20.08 -7.97
N GLY A 284 -19.39 20.22 -9.29
CA GLY A 284 -20.67 20.20 -10.00
C GLY A 284 -21.44 18.88 -9.78
N ARG A 285 -20.77 17.74 -9.92
CA ARG A 285 -21.36 16.40 -9.70
C ARG A 285 -21.76 16.19 -8.23
N ILE A 286 -21.03 16.76 -7.27
CA ILE A 286 -21.43 16.80 -5.85
C ILE A 286 -22.71 17.62 -5.66
N ALA A 287 -22.79 18.80 -6.28
CA ALA A 287 -23.98 19.64 -6.21
C ALA A 287 -25.21 18.96 -6.82
N ASP A 288 -25.05 18.25 -7.94
CA ASP A 288 -26.12 17.49 -8.59
C ASP A 288 -26.60 16.32 -7.71
N LYS A 289 -25.68 15.58 -7.12
CA LYS A 289 -25.98 14.50 -6.16
C LYS A 289 -26.63 15.03 -4.87
N SER A 290 -26.21 16.19 -4.38
CA SER A 290 -26.84 16.93 -3.26
C SER A 290 -28.29 17.33 -3.58
N SER A 291 -28.55 17.74 -4.82
CA SER A 291 -29.91 18.04 -5.31
C SER A 291 -30.78 16.78 -5.41
N ALA A 292 -30.22 15.65 -5.86
CA ALA A 292 -30.91 14.36 -5.87
C ALA A 292 -31.28 13.90 -4.45
N ILE A 293 -30.37 14.08 -3.48
CA ILE A 293 -30.63 13.83 -2.06
C ILE A 293 -31.75 14.71 -1.51
N ASN A 294 -31.79 15.99 -1.89
CA ASN A 294 -32.89 16.88 -1.50
C ASN A 294 -34.23 16.40 -2.06
N THR A 295 -34.24 15.86 -3.28
CA THR A 295 -35.44 15.30 -3.92
C THR A 295 -35.91 14.02 -3.22
N LEU A 296 -34.98 13.15 -2.82
CA LEU A 296 -35.27 11.94 -2.05
C LEU A 296 -35.73 12.25 -0.62
N SER A 297 -35.03 13.15 0.07
CA SER A 297 -35.40 13.62 1.41
C SER A 297 -36.79 14.24 1.43
N THR A 298 -37.12 15.12 0.48
CA THR A 298 -38.46 15.73 0.41
C THR A 298 -39.56 14.71 0.11
N ARG A 299 -39.29 13.63 -0.65
CA ARG A 299 -40.23 12.52 -0.83
C ARG A 299 -40.41 11.71 0.44
N PHE A 300 -39.32 11.37 1.13
CA PHE A 300 -39.37 10.61 2.38
C PHE A 300 -39.95 11.40 3.55
N ALA A 301 -39.75 12.72 3.60
CA ALA A 301 -40.37 13.60 4.59
C ALA A 301 -41.90 13.65 4.46
N ARG A 302 -42.42 13.40 3.26
CA ARG A 302 -43.86 13.34 2.95
C ARG A 302 -44.44 11.92 3.09
N SER A 303 -43.61 10.95 3.44
CA SER A 303 -44.05 9.59 3.66
C SER A 303 -44.95 9.48 4.89
N ALA A 304 -45.96 8.60 4.82
CA ALA A 304 -46.74 8.20 5.98
C ALA A 304 -45.90 7.37 6.97
N ASP A 305 -44.83 6.74 6.48
CA ASP A 305 -43.88 5.96 7.26
C ASP A 305 -42.98 6.87 8.11
N GLU A 306 -42.96 6.62 9.42
CA GLU A 306 -42.14 7.36 10.39
C GLU A 306 -40.65 7.12 10.15
N GLU A 307 -40.29 5.93 9.68
CA GLU A 307 -38.92 5.52 9.36
C GLU A 307 -38.37 6.29 8.16
N GLN A 308 -39.19 6.48 7.13
CA GLN A 308 -38.85 7.34 5.98
C GLN A 308 -38.75 8.80 6.40
N ARG A 309 -39.59 9.28 7.32
CA ARG A 309 -39.47 10.65 7.85
C ARG A 309 -38.19 10.87 8.65
N ASN A 310 -37.71 9.89 9.40
CA ASN A 310 -36.40 9.95 10.06
C ASN A 310 -35.25 9.89 9.03
N THR A 311 -35.36 9.02 8.01
CA THR A 311 -34.41 8.95 6.90
C THR A 311 -34.28 10.29 6.17
N ALA A 312 -35.38 11.04 6.01
CA ALA A 312 -35.36 12.36 5.41
C ALA A 312 -34.54 13.38 6.22
N ARG A 313 -34.54 13.29 7.56
CA ARG A 313 -33.77 14.17 8.44
C ARG A 313 -32.28 13.85 8.37
N GLU A 314 -31.92 12.57 8.35
CA GLU A 314 -30.52 12.16 8.17
C GLU A 314 -29.99 12.56 6.78
N LEU A 315 -30.78 12.35 5.72
CA LEU A 315 -30.44 12.82 4.36
C LEU A 315 -30.18 14.34 4.29
N LEU A 316 -30.86 15.15 5.12
CA LEU A 316 -30.63 16.60 5.19
C LEU A 316 -29.32 16.96 5.89
N LYS A 317 -28.93 16.20 6.93
CA LYS A 317 -27.62 16.37 7.59
C LYS A 317 -26.48 16.03 6.63
N ILE A 318 -26.59 14.90 5.94
CA ILE A 318 -25.63 14.46 4.91
C ILE A 318 -25.52 15.50 3.79
N ARG A 319 -26.65 16.05 3.34
CA ARG A 319 -26.65 17.13 2.34
C ARG A 319 -25.83 18.35 2.81
N ALA A 320 -25.91 18.70 4.09
CA ALA A 320 -25.12 19.79 4.64
C ALA A 320 -23.62 19.47 4.57
N SER A 321 -23.22 18.27 5.00
CA SER A 321 -21.82 17.80 4.92
C SER A 321 -21.31 17.71 3.47
N LEU A 322 -22.15 17.28 2.52
CA LEU A 322 -21.79 17.24 1.10
C LEU A 322 -21.60 18.63 0.49
N ASN A 323 -22.41 19.61 0.89
CA ASN A 323 -22.24 21.00 0.44
C ASN A 323 -20.97 21.62 1.04
N GLU A 324 -20.62 21.25 2.28
CA GLU A 324 -19.37 21.66 2.91
C GLU A 324 -18.16 21.09 2.16
N LEU A 325 -18.16 19.78 1.87
CA LEU A 325 -17.13 19.13 1.05
C LEU A 325 -17.03 19.74 -0.37
N ALA A 326 -18.17 20.02 -1.03
CA ALA A 326 -18.17 20.67 -2.34
C ALA A 326 -17.53 22.07 -2.30
N ASN A 327 -17.76 22.82 -1.22
CA ASN A 327 -17.18 24.14 -1.01
C ASN A 327 -15.69 24.07 -0.66
N GLU A 328 -15.26 23.08 0.11
CA GLU A 328 -13.83 22.82 0.37
C GLU A 328 -13.09 22.53 -0.94
N ILE A 329 -13.64 21.64 -1.78
CA ILE A 329 -13.09 21.28 -3.10
C ILE A 329 -13.01 22.50 -4.01
N ARG A 330 -14.08 23.32 -4.05
CA ARG A 330 -14.10 24.56 -4.84
C ARG A 330 -13.06 25.57 -4.35
N THR A 331 -12.91 25.71 -3.04
CA THR A 331 -11.89 26.58 -2.43
C THR A 331 -10.48 26.13 -2.78
N ILE A 332 -10.25 24.81 -2.87
CA ILE A 332 -8.99 24.23 -3.34
C ILE A 332 -8.78 24.53 -4.83
N ALA A 333 -9.80 24.35 -5.67
CA ALA A 333 -9.77 24.69 -7.10
C ALA A 333 -9.41 26.18 -7.33
N ASP A 334 -10.04 27.07 -6.57
CA ASP A 334 -9.78 28.51 -6.63
C ASP A 334 -8.37 28.87 -6.17
N ARG A 335 -7.84 28.19 -5.13
CA ARG A 335 -6.44 28.35 -4.70
C ARG A 335 -5.44 27.92 -5.78
N ILE A 336 -5.71 26.83 -6.49
CA ILE A 336 -4.86 26.34 -7.59
C ILE A 336 -4.88 27.33 -8.76
N ARG A 337 -6.07 27.85 -9.09
CA ARG A 337 -6.22 28.86 -10.16
C ARG A 337 -5.55 30.19 -9.80
N GLY A 338 -5.51 30.54 -8.51
CA GLY A 338 -4.93 31.77 -7.97
C GLY A 338 -3.43 31.75 -7.71
N SER A 339 -2.75 30.59 -7.69
CA SER A 339 -1.31 30.49 -7.41
C SER A 339 -0.40 30.80 -8.61
N ARG A 340 -0.86 31.65 -9.54
CA ARG A 340 -0.10 32.09 -10.71
C ARG A 340 1.03 33.06 -10.38
#